data_AF-A0A3E0VDX0-F1
#
_entry.id   AF-A0A3E0VDX0-F1
#
_cell.length_a   1.000
_cell.length_b   1.000
_cell.length_c   1.000
_cell.angle_alpha   90.00
_cell.angle_beta   90.00
_cell.angle_gamma   90.00
#
_symmetry.space_group_name_H-M   'P 1'
#
loop_
_entity.id
_entity.type
_entity.pdbx_description
1 polymer ?
#
loop_
_entity_poly.entity_id
_entity_poly.type
_entity_poly.pdbx_seq_one_letter_code
_entity_poly.pdbx_strand_id
1 'polypeptide(L)'
;MTAATKATSIKPGDQIHILATGVTLSIGDFYPSYIGRRGDTLTVTEAMIDASRDRNGETWLAAVATGDDPRIGLGPFPSDLPVLLSGSLEFEAERQRRRDQAWLIPTESEREAALAKVRKEFGAPIRTGSSISFDSRS
;
A
#
# COMPACT_ATOMS: atom_id res chain seq x y z
N MET A 1 -20.46 -22.48 18.79
CA MET A 1 -19.82 -23.38 17.79
C MET A 1 -18.89 -22.53 16.97
N THR A 2 -17.60 -22.51 17.33
CA THR A 2 -16.56 -21.73 16.64
C THR A 2 -16.06 -22.58 15.48
N ALA A 3 -16.31 -22.15 14.25
CA ALA A 3 -15.83 -22.87 13.07
C ALA A 3 -14.29 -22.77 13.05
N ALA A 4 -13.61 -23.91 13.19
CA ALA A 4 -12.21 -24.01 12.90
C ALA A 4 -12.04 -23.86 11.38
N THR A 5 -11.63 -22.68 10.94
CA THR A 5 -11.21 -22.46 9.55
C THR A 5 -10.01 -23.37 9.32
N LYS A 6 -10.22 -24.43 8.54
CA LYS A 6 -9.16 -25.34 8.08
C LYS A 6 -8.05 -24.47 7.48
N ALA A 7 -6.89 -24.42 8.13
CA ALA A 7 -5.74 -23.68 7.63
C ALA A 7 -5.42 -24.20 6.23
N THR A 8 -5.77 -23.41 5.21
CA THR A 8 -5.46 -23.75 3.82
C THR A 8 -3.97 -23.60 3.68
N SER A 9 -3.25 -24.69 3.42
CA SER A 9 -1.82 -24.58 3.13
C SER A 9 -1.64 -23.80 1.83
N ILE A 10 -0.87 -22.71 1.89
CA ILE A 10 -0.48 -21.93 0.71
C ILE A 10 0.36 -22.81 -0.21
N LYS A 11 0.10 -22.74 -1.52
CA LYS A 11 0.76 -23.53 -2.56
C LYS A 11 1.39 -22.63 -3.63
N PRO A 12 2.37 -23.15 -4.40
CA PRO A 12 2.85 -22.45 -5.58
C PRO A 12 1.70 -22.10 -6.53
N GLY A 13 1.68 -20.87 -7.02
CA GLY A 13 0.62 -20.32 -7.87
C GLY A 13 -0.46 -19.55 -7.12
N ASP A 14 -0.59 -19.72 -5.80
CA ASP A 14 -1.47 -18.87 -5.00
C ASP A 14 -1.01 -17.41 -5.04
N GLN A 15 -1.93 -16.48 -4.82
CA GLN A 15 -1.59 -15.07 -4.72
C GLN A 15 -1.66 -14.60 -3.27
N ILE A 16 -0.79 -13.65 -2.94
CA ILE A 16 -0.87 -12.85 -1.72
C ILE A 16 -0.84 -11.38 -2.11
N HIS A 17 -1.47 -10.53 -1.31
CA HIS A 17 -1.47 -9.09 -1.51
C HIS A 17 -0.98 -8.36 -0.27
N ILE A 18 -0.35 -7.21 -0.49
CA ILE A 18 0.28 -6.42 0.55
C ILE A 18 -0.64 -5.26 0.95
N LEU A 19 -1.00 -5.20 2.24
CA LEU A 19 -1.87 -4.18 2.83
C LEU A 19 -1.08 -3.06 3.52
N ALA A 20 0.20 -3.26 3.81
CA ALA A 20 1.07 -2.25 4.43
C ALA A 20 2.36 -2.03 3.63
N THR A 21 2.78 -0.78 3.47
CA THR A 21 4.06 -0.46 2.84
C THR A 21 5.23 -0.72 3.79
N GLY A 22 6.34 -1.25 3.26
CA GLY A 22 7.57 -1.52 4.03
C GLY A 22 7.65 -2.94 4.59
N VAL A 23 6.73 -3.82 4.21
CA VAL A 23 6.76 -5.24 4.61
C VAL A 23 7.94 -5.92 3.92
N THR A 24 8.88 -6.46 4.69
CA THR A 24 10.02 -7.20 4.14
C THR A 24 9.70 -8.68 4.09
N LEU A 25 9.77 -9.27 2.90
CA LEU A 25 9.47 -10.68 2.64
C LEU A 25 10.71 -11.40 2.14
N SER A 26 10.98 -12.57 2.71
CA SER A 26 11.98 -13.50 2.15
C SER A 26 11.34 -14.24 0.97
N ILE A 27 11.91 -14.07 -0.25
CA ILE A 27 11.29 -14.60 -1.49
C ILE A 27 12.19 -15.56 -2.29
N GLY A 28 13.34 -15.98 -1.76
CA GLY A 28 14.21 -16.97 -2.43
C GLY A 28 15.49 -17.29 -1.65
N ASP A 29 16.28 -18.22 -2.19
CA ASP A 29 17.55 -18.63 -1.61
C ASP A 29 18.64 -17.56 -1.79
N PHE A 30 19.52 -17.41 -0.78
CA PHE A 30 20.60 -16.41 -0.73
C PHE A 30 20.14 -14.93 -0.78
N TYR A 31 19.12 -14.59 0.01
CA TYR A 31 18.74 -13.21 0.38
C TYR A 31 18.16 -12.26 -0.71
N PRO A 32 17.34 -12.67 -1.68
CA PRO A 32 16.41 -11.72 -2.27
C PRO A 32 15.31 -11.43 -1.24
N SER A 33 15.46 -10.34 -0.50
CA SER A 33 14.38 -9.74 0.27
C SER A 33 13.56 -8.83 -0.64
N TYR A 34 12.25 -8.98 -0.62
CA TYR A 34 11.35 -8.06 -1.29
C TYR A 34 10.74 -7.10 -0.27
N ILE A 35 10.84 -5.80 -0.55
CA ILE A 35 10.16 -4.76 0.25
C ILE A 35 8.82 -4.48 -0.43
N GLY A 36 7.77 -5.08 0.10
CA GLY A 36 6.40 -4.92 -0.36
C GLY A 36 5.84 -3.53 -0.08
N ARG A 37 5.06 -3.04 -1.02
CA ARG A 37 4.28 -1.80 -0.95
C ARG A 37 2.81 -2.16 -0.88
N ARG A 38 2.01 -1.35 -0.19
CA ARG A 38 0.56 -1.52 -0.21
C ARG A 38 0.07 -1.50 -1.66
N GLY A 39 -0.82 -2.43 -2.02
CA GLY A 39 -1.32 -2.58 -3.39
C GLY A 39 -0.60 -3.67 -4.20
N ASP A 40 0.60 -4.09 -3.78
CA ASP A 40 1.33 -5.14 -4.48
C ASP A 40 0.59 -6.47 -4.36
N THR A 41 0.62 -7.25 -5.44
CA THR A 41 0.16 -8.65 -5.48
C THR A 41 1.34 -9.51 -5.95
N LEU A 42 1.63 -10.56 -5.19
CA LEU A 42 2.70 -11.50 -5.48
C LEU A 42 2.12 -12.88 -5.75
N THR A 43 2.65 -13.56 -6.76
CA THR A 43 2.42 -14.99 -6.96
C THR A 43 3.40 -15.77 -6.10
N VAL A 44 2.89 -16.64 -5.24
CA VAL A 44 3.69 -17.53 -4.41
C VAL A 44 4.39 -18.55 -5.31
N THR A 45 5.71 -18.63 -5.19
CA THR A 45 6.53 -19.62 -5.89
C THR A 45 7.00 -20.70 -4.93
N GLU A 46 7.48 -21.83 -5.46
CA GLU A 46 8.10 -22.87 -4.63
C GLU A 46 9.33 -22.33 -3.88
N ALA A 47 10.18 -21.55 -4.56
CA ALA A 47 11.32 -20.89 -3.93
C ALA A 47 10.93 -19.93 -2.80
N MET A 48 9.78 -19.26 -2.91
CA MET A 48 9.27 -18.40 -1.83
C MET A 48 8.80 -19.24 -0.63
N ILE A 49 8.15 -20.37 -0.87
CA ILE A 49 7.76 -21.30 0.20
C ILE A 49 8.99 -21.84 0.91
N ASP A 50 10.03 -22.24 0.16
CA ASP A 50 11.25 -22.76 0.78
C ASP A 50 12.01 -21.68 1.55
N ALA A 51 12.16 -20.48 0.97
CA ALA A 51 12.80 -19.34 1.62
C ALA A 51 12.02 -18.77 2.82
N SER A 52 10.72 -19.08 2.92
CA SER A 52 9.89 -18.65 4.04
C SER A 52 10.08 -19.48 5.31
N ARG A 53 10.73 -20.65 5.20
CA ARG A 53 10.93 -21.58 6.32
C ARG A 53 12.05 -21.11 7.23
N ASP A 54 11.79 -21.11 8.53
CA ASP A 54 12.80 -20.88 9.54
C ASP A 54 13.58 -22.17 9.88
N ARG A 55 14.51 -22.07 10.84
CA ARG A 55 15.30 -23.23 11.30
C ARG A 55 14.48 -24.36 11.93
N ASN A 56 13.25 -24.09 12.34
CA ASN A 56 12.32 -25.06 12.92
C ASN A 56 11.38 -25.64 11.85
N GLY A 57 11.47 -25.18 10.60
CA GLY A 57 10.60 -25.56 9.49
C GLY A 57 9.27 -24.81 9.46
N GLU A 58 9.08 -23.81 10.33
CA GLU A 58 7.89 -22.96 10.36
C GLU A 58 7.96 -21.90 9.26
N THR A 59 6.83 -21.55 8.66
CA THR A 59 6.75 -20.59 7.56
C THR A 59 5.89 -19.39 7.92
N TRP A 60 6.35 -18.18 7.58
CA TRP A 60 5.54 -16.97 7.71
C TRP A 60 4.27 -17.01 6.84
N LEU A 61 4.25 -17.83 5.77
CA LEU A 61 3.08 -18.03 4.93
C LEU A 61 1.93 -18.69 5.69
N ALA A 62 2.21 -19.43 6.78
CA ALA A 62 1.16 -19.98 7.63
C ALA A 62 0.31 -18.88 8.27
N ALA A 63 0.95 -17.79 8.74
CA ALA A 63 0.27 -16.65 9.34
C ALA A 63 -0.59 -15.89 8.31
N VAL A 64 -0.19 -15.88 7.03
CA VAL A 64 -1.00 -15.32 5.94
C VAL A 64 -2.23 -16.20 5.67
N ALA A 65 -2.05 -17.52 5.67
CA ALA A 65 -3.13 -18.46 5.43
C ALA A 65 -4.21 -18.46 6.53
N THR A 66 -3.81 -18.18 7.77
CA THR A 66 -4.74 -18.04 8.91
C THR A 66 -5.30 -16.63 9.05
N GLY A 67 -4.70 -15.64 8.37
CA GLY A 67 -5.07 -14.22 8.49
C GLY A 67 -4.55 -13.56 9.76
N ASP A 68 -3.54 -14.14 10.41
CA ASP A 68 -2.95 -13.62 11.64
C ASP A 68 -2.04 -12.40 11.38
N ASP A 69 -1.52 -12.22 10.16
CA ASP A 69 -0.78 -11.01 9.78
C ASP A 69 -1.70 -9.97 9.11
N PRO A 70 -2.01 -8.84 9.76
CA PRO A 70 -2.91 -7.82 9.20
C PRO A 70 -2.28 -7.04 8.03
N ARG A 71 -1.01 -7.27 7.71
CA ARG A 71 -0.27 -6.55 6.66
C ARG A 71 -0.28 -7.27 5.33
N ILE A 72 -0.69 -8.55 5.30
CA ILE A 72 -0.65 -9.39 4.11
C ILE A 72 -1.94 -10.22 4.07
N GLY A 73 -2.63 -10.23 2.93
CA GLY A 73 -3.81 -11.07 2.72
C GLY A 73 -3.61 -12.09 1.62
N LEU A 74 -4.49 -13.10 1.57
CA LEU A 74 -4.54 -14.09 0.50
C LEU A 74 -5.35 -13.57 -0.69
N GLY A 75 -4.95 -13.95 -1.90
CA GLY A 75 -5.57 -13.55 -3.16
C GLY A 75 -5.04 -12.22 -3.71
N PRO A 76 -5.61 -11.74 -4.83
CA PRO A 76 -5.24 -10.46 -5.42
C PRO A 76 -5.59 -9.29 -4.49
N PHE A 77 -4.89 -8.16 -4.66
CA PHE A 77 -5.22 -6.95 -3.92
C PHE A 77 -6.68 -6.55 -4.17
N PRO A 78 -7.50 -6.33 -3.12
CA PRO A 78 -8.92 -6.03 -3.29
C PRO A 78 -9.15 -4.76 -4.10
N SER A 79 -10.03 -4.82 -5.10
CA SER A 79 -10.29 -3.70 -6.02
C SER A 79 -11.05 -2.54 -5.38
N ASP A 80 -11.71 -2.78 -4.25
CA ASP A 80 -12.44 -1.81 -3.45
C ASP A 80 -11.53 -1.07 -2.44
N LEU A 81 -10.31 -1.56 -2.22
CA LEU A 81 -9.36 -0.91 -1.33
C LEU A 81 -8.50 0.12 -2.06
N PRO A 82 -8.33 1.33 -1.48
CA PRO A 82 -7.39 2.30 -2.03
C PRO A 82 -5.95 1.82 -1.76
N VAL A 83 -5.14 1.88 -2.81
CA VAL A 83 -3.69 1.63 -2.74
C VAL A 83 -3.00 2.73 -1.94
N LEU A 84 -3.32 3.99 -2.22
CA LEU A 84 -2.78 5.15 -1.51
C LEU A 84 -3.69 5.50 -0.34
N LEU A 85 -3.13 5.53 0.86
CA LEU A 85 -3.86 5.90 2.06
C LEU A 85 -3.81 7.42 2.25
N SER A 86 -4.97 8.04 2.40
CA SER A 86 -5.06 9.48 2.68
C SER A 86 -4.18 9.88 3.87
N GLY A 87 -3.34 10.89 3.68
CA GLY A 87 -2.40 11.38 4.69
C GLY A 87 -1.06 10.63 4.76
N SER A 88 -0.85 9.57 3.96
CA SER A 88 0.48 8.96 3.82
C SER A 88 1.42 9.86 3.00
N LEU A 89 2.73 9.66 3.16
CA LEU A 89 3.73 10.40 2.38
C LEU A 89 3.62 10.08 0.89
N GLU A 90 3.31 8.84 0.53
CA GLU A 90 3.09 8.41 -0.85
C GLU A 90 1.84 9.06 -1.46
N PHE A 91 0.76 9.20 -0.67
CA PHE A 91 -0.45 9.89 -1.10
C PHE A 91 -0.16 11.36 -1.40
N GLU A 92 0.57 12.05 -0.53
CA GLU A 92 0.93 13.46 -0.76
C GLU A 92 1.95 13.62 -1.90
N ALA A 93 2.93 12.72 -2.01
CA ALA A 93 3.90 12.73 -3.11
C ALA A 93 3.23 12.51 -4.47
N GLU A 94 2.30 11.56 -4.58
CA GLU A 94 1.55 11.31 -5.80
C GLU A 94 0.62 12.48 -6.14
N ARG A 95 -0.06 13.03 -5.13
CA ARG A 95 -0.85 14.25 -5.27
C ARG A 95 -0.01 15.39 -5.83
N GLN A 96 1.16 15.64 -5.26
CA GLN A 96 2.05 16.72 -5.71
C GLN A 96 2.57 16.45 -7.13
N ARG A 97 3.02 15.23 -7.43
CA ARG A 97 3.45 14.83 -8.78
C ARG A 97 2.37 15.09 -9.83
N ARG A 98 1.11 14.71 -9.56
CA ARG A 98 0.00 14.95 -10.50
C ARG A 98 -0.35 16.43 -10.63
N ARG A 99 -0.23 17.22 -9.56
CA ARG A 99 -0.39 18.67 -9.62
C ARG A 99 0.69 19.30 -10.50
N ASP A 100 1.95 18.89 -10.33
CA ASP A 100 3.07 19.40 -11.13
C ASP A 100 2.87 19.04 -12.61
N GLN A 101 2.43 17.81 -12.91
CA GLN A 101 2.06 17.40 -14.26
C GLN A 101 0.92 18.23 -14.84
N ALA A 102 -0.10 18.56 -14.05
CA ALA A 102 -1.20 19.41 -14.51
C ALA A 102 -0.70 20.83 -14.85
N TRP A 103 0.28 21.37 -14.11
CA TRP A 103 0.87 22.68 -14.41
C TRP A 103 1.71 22.73 -15.68
N LEU A 104 2.20 21.58 -16.16
CA LEU A 104 2.89 21.49 -17.44
C LEU A 104 1.94 21.58 -18.65
N ILE A 105 0.62 21.48 -18.44
CA ILE A 105 -0.38 21.57 -19.51
C ILE A 105 -0.46 23.03 -20.01
N PRO A 106 -0.18 23.30 -21.30
CA PRO A 106 -0.16 24.67 -21.83
C PRO A 106 -1.54 25.33 -21.80
N THR A 107 -2.56 24.59 -22.21
CA THR A 107 -3.93 25.09 -22.33
C THR A 107 -4.55 25.28 -20.95
N GLU A 108 -5.07 26.48 -20.68
CA GLU A 108 -5.66 26.81 -19.39
C GLU A 108 -6.86 25.92 -19.03
N SER A 109 -7.80 25.74 -19.97
CA SER A 109 -8.99 24.90 -19.77
C SER A 109 -8.62 23.45 -19.42
N GLU A 110 -7.62 22.87 -20.11
CA GLU A 110 -7.18 21.50 -19.86
C GLU A 110 -6.44 21.38 -18.53
N ARG A 111 -5.64 22.39 -18.18
CA ARG A 111 -4.96 22.48 -16.88
C ARG A 111 -5.97 22.56 -15.73
N GLU A 112 -6.99 23.40 -15.85
CA GLU A 112 -8.04 23.51 -14.84
C GLU A 112 -8.79 22.18 -14.66
N ALA A 113 -9.15 21.51 -15.76
CA ALA A 113 -9.78 20.20 -15.70
C ALA A 113 -8.88 19.14 -15.04
N ALA A 114 -7.57 19.15 -15.33
CA ALA A 114 -6.61 18.26 -14.69
C ALA A 114 -6.46 18.54 -13.18
N LEU A 115 -6.35 19.81 -12.79
CA LEU A 115 -6.29 20.21 -11.38
C LEU A 115 -7.59 19.86 -10.63
N ALA A 116 -8.74 19.99 -11.28
CA ALA A 116 -10.04 19.59 -10.72
C ALA A 116 -10.11 18.07 -10.48
N LYS A 117 -9.59 17.24 -11.40
CA LYS A 117 -9.48 15.79 -11.19
C LYS A 117 -8.61 15.46 -9.99
N VAL A 118 -7.44 16.09 -9.88
CA VAL A 118 -6.55 15.86 -8.72
C VAL A 118 -7.22 16.26 -7.41
N ARG A 119 -7.93 17.40 -7.36
CA ARG A 119 -8.70 17.81 -6.18
C ARG A 119 -9.82 16.84 -5.83
N LYS A 120 -10.49 16.27 -6.82
CA LYS A 120 -11.56 15.29 -6.61
C LYS A 120 -11.03 13.99 -6.00
N GLU A 121 -9.87 13.53 -6.44
CA GLU A 121 -9.28 12.25 -6.01
C GLU A 121 -8.50 12.35 -4.69
N PHE A 122 -7.76 13.44 -4.49
CA PHE A 122 -6.88 13.59 -3.32
C PHE A 122 -7.39 14.58 -2.27
N GLY A 123 -8.52 15.24 -2.52
CA GLY A 123 -9.08 16.25 -1.63
C GLY A 123 -8.46 17.64 -1.75
N ALA A 124 -9.00 18.56 -0.95
CA ALA A 124 -8.53 19.94 -0.89
C ALA A 124 -7.12 20.03 -0.24
N PRO A 125 -6.31 21.04 -0.59
CA PRO A 125 -5.06 21.29 0.12
C PRO A 125 -5.31 21.50 1.61
N ILE A 126 -4.59 20.76 2.45
CA ILE A 126 -4.50 21.06 3.88
C ILE A 126 -3.90 22.46 3.99
N ARG A 127 -4.63 23.41 4.58
CA ARG A 127 -4.11 24.75 4.86
C ARG A 127 -3.06 24.63 5.98
N THR A 128 -1.79 24.80 5.64
CA THR A 128 -0.68 24.76 6.60
C THR A 128 -0.38 26.11 7.25
N GLY A 129 -1.18 27.14 7.00
CA GLY A 129 -1.02 28.47 7.59
C GLY A 129 -2.15 28.83 8.54
N SER A 130 -1.84 28.95 9.84
CA SER A 130 -2.60 29.77 10.78
C SER A 130 -1.70 30.91 11.26
N SER A 131 -2.07 32.15 10.96
CA SER A 131 -1.41 33.33 11.53
C SER A 131 -2.12 33.72 12.81
N ILE A 132 -1.43 33.69 13.94
CA ILE A 132 -1.91 34.32 15.18
C ILE A 132 -1.43 35.77 15.13
N SER A 133 -2.37 36.70 14.93
CA SER A 133 -2.11 38.13 15.06
C SER A 133 -2.49 38.56 16.48
N PHE A 134 -1.57 39.20 17.19
CA PHE A 134 -1.88 39.83 18.49
C PHE A 134 -2.42 41.25 18.24
N ASP A 135 -3.66 41.52 18.67
CA ASP A 135 -4.25 42.86 18.64
C ASP A 135 -3.61 43.69 19.77
N SER A 136 -2.71 44.60 19.41
CA SER A 136 -2.09 45.55 20.34
C SER A 136 -2.96 46.80 20.41
N ARG A 137 -4.02 46.75 21.21
CA ARG A 137 -4.71 47.96 21.68
C ARG A 137 -4.26 48.25 23.10
N SER A 138 -3.36 49.22 23.20
CA SER A 138 -3.04 49.98 24.41
C SER A 138 -4.08 51.07 24.65
#